data_AF-A0A7Y0F233-F1
#
_entry.id   AF-A0A7Y0F233-F1
#
_cell.length_a   1.000
_cell.length_b   1.000
_cell.length_c   1.000
_cell.angle_alpha   90.00
_cell.angle_beta   90.00
_cell.angle_gamma   90.00
#
_symmetry.space_group_name_H-M   'P 1'
#
loop_
_entity.id
_entity.type
_entity.pdbx_description
1 polymer ?
#
loop_
_entity_poly.entity_id
_entity_poly.type
_entity_poly.pdbx_seq_one_letter_code
_entity_poly.pdbx_strand_id
1 'polypeptide(L)'
;MNAAAIRMGDMTTFTLDRATVAHVAGLPAVVQAARQGEELVSLWPLTVALQMDNDVKYAENLQVRITRTLAQVMTGEDVTVPDAEFVYEGADEIPGRPQNIVDALLEANDAYEDVSDYSDDADASLVTEAADAVEAGWSDAVKARVTDVLHGVDADVQGDDVASRFALALVAADALLSAATAESADEDAALRAALPVLLAVNEINERIALPRLMLGRDDLAALLARRAEAADPAAALDAVAEFVAPLAAAEWKKHLDDVLWDPDEAKKKAKEEDEKRNKEALAAKFAHVKDDPGKEHVEL
;
A
#
# COMPACT_ATOMS: atom_id res chain seq x y z
N MET A 1 -36.06 -1.89 26.77
CA MET A 1 -35.61 -1.21 28.00
C MET A 1 -34.20 -0.71 27.73
N ASN A 2 -34.05 0.62 27.66
CA ASN A 2 -32.85 1.48 27.56
C ASN A 2 -31.69 0.98 26.67
N ALA A 3 -31.45 1.48 25.46
CA ALA A 3 -31.20 2.90 25.09
C ALA A 3 -30.25 3.58 26.09
N ALA A 4 -28.97 3.21 26.02
CA ALA A 4 -27.90 3.92 26.72
C ALA A 4 -27.58 5.18 25.91
N ALA A 5 -28.01 6.32 26.46
CA ALA A 5 -27.57 7.63 26.05
C ALA A 5 -26.05 7.73 26.23
N ILE A 6 -25.34 8.01 25.13
CA ILE A 6 -23.94 8.41 25.15
C ILE A 6 -23.88 9.76 25.87
N ARG A 7 -23.47 9.74 27.14
CA ARG A 7 -23.06 10.93 27.87
C ARG A 7 -21.63 11.24 27.45
N MET A 8 -21.37 12.48 27.05
CA MET A 8 -20.03 13.08 27.07
C MET A 8 -19.43 12.84 28.47
N GLY A 9 -18.43 11.98 28.59
CA GLY A 9 -17.83 11.71 29.91
C GLY A 9 -16.93 10.49 30.09
N ASP A 10 -16.71 9.62 29.09
CA ASP A 10 -15.72 8.55 29.24
C ASP A 10 -15.07 8.25 27.89
N MET A 11 -13.88 8.82 27.64
CA MET A 11 -12.96 8.30 26.62
C MET A 11 -12.49 6.95 27.17
N THR A 12 -13.16 5.88 26.76
CA THR A 12 -12.64 4.53 26.99
C THR A 12 -11.41 4.39 26.10
N THR A 13 -10.23 4.29 26.70
CA THR A 13 -8.98 4.07 25.99
C THR A 13 -9.08 2.83 25.10
N PHE A 14 -8.75 2.99 23.83
CA PHE A 14 -8.64 1.88 22.89
C PHE A 14 -7.63 0.86 23.40
N THR A 15 -7.98 -0.42 23.31
CA THR A 15 -7.09 -1.53 23.67
C THR A 15 -7.20 -2.60 22.60
N LEU A 16 -6.04 -3.06 22.13
CA LEU A 16 -5.97 -4.10 21.11
C LEU A 16 -6.42 -5.45 21.70
N ASP A 17 -7.55 -5.98 21.22
CA ASP A 17 -8.03 -7.29 21.67
C ASP A 17 -7.28 -8.43 20.97
N ARG A 18 -6.49 -9.19 21.73
CA ARG A 18 -5.74 -10.35 21.22
C ARG A 18 -6.62 -11.45 20.64
N ALA A 19 -7.84 -11.63 21.15
CA ALA A 19 -8.77 -12.61 20.59
C ALA A 19 -9.25 -12.18 19.20
N THR A 20 -9.54 -10.89 19.03
CA THR A 20 -9.85 -10.27 17.73
C THR A 20 -8.67 -10.40 16.76
N VAL A 21 -7.43 -10.11 17.18
CA VAL A 21 -6.25 -10.29 16.31
C VAL A 21 -6.08 -11.74 15.89
N ALA A 22 -6.22 -12.70 16.82
CA ALA A 22 -6.12 -14.12 16.51
C ALA A 22 -7.20 -14.61 15.55
N HIS A 23 -8.42 -14.06 15.65
CA HIS A 23 -9.51 -14.32 14.70
C HIS A 23 -9.14 -13.83 13.30
N VAL A 24 -8.74 -12.56 13.17
CA VAL A 24 -8.35 -11.97 11.87
C VAL A 24 -7.15 -12.70 11.26
N ALA A 25 -6.16 -13.08 12.06
CA ALA A 25 -4.99 -13.85 11.62
C ALA A 25 -5.38 -15.23 11.06
N GLY A 26 -6.49 -15.80 11.53
CA GLY A 26 -7.04 -17.08 11.06
C GLY A 26 -7.85 -16.99 9.77
N LEU A 27 -8.18 -15.78 9.27
CA LEU A 27 -8.97 -15.62 8.06
C LEU A 27 -8.22 -16.13 6.83
N PRO A 28 -8.86 -16.91 5.93
CA PRO A 28 -8.17 -17.53 4.80
C PRO A 28 -7.44 -16.55 3.88
N ALA A 29 -7.99 -15.34 3.68
CA ALA A 29 -7.36 -14.30 2.87
C ALA A 29 -6.09 -13.74 3.55
N VAL A 30 -6.15 -13.49 4.87
CA VAL A 30 -5.03 -13.00 5.68
C VAL A 30 -3.91 -14.04 5.72
N VAL A 31 -4.22 -15.33 5.92
CA VAL A 31 -3.23 -16.41 5.89
C VAL A 31 -2.54 -16.52 4.52
N GLN A 32 -3.28 -16.33 3.43
CA GLN A 32 -2.71 -16.36 2.08
C GLN A 32 -1.78 -15.16 1.83
N ALA A 33 -2.21 -13.97 2.21
CA ALA A 33 -1.39 -12.76 2.10
C ALA A 33 -0.12 -12.88 2.95
N ALA A 34 -0.24 -13.37 4.18
CA ALA A 34 0.88 -13.55 5.09
C ALA A 34 1.97 -14.44 4.50
N ARG A 35 1.63 -15.51 3.77
CA ARG A 35 2.63 -16.35 3.07
C ARG A 35 3.43 -15.57 2.03
N GLN A 36 2.78 -14.68 1.28
CA GLN A 36 3.47 -13.83 0.33
C GLN A 36 4.35 -12.80 1.04
N GLY A 37 3.87 -12.26 2.17
CA GLY A 37 4.65 -11.38 3.03
C GLY A 37 5.86 -12.07 3.65
N GLU A 38 5.75 -13.35 4.04
CA GLU A 38 6.86 -14.16 4.55
C GLU A 38 7.96 -14.33 3.50
N GLU A 39 7.61 -14.58 2.23
CA GLU A 39 8.59 -14.66 1.14
C GLU A 39 9.39 -13.36 1.01
N LEU A 40 8.71 -12.22 1.04
CA LEU A 40 9.32 -10.91 0.98
C LEU A 40 10.19 -10.64 2.21
N VAL A 41 9.61 -10.70 3.42
CA VAL A 41 10.32 -10.45 4.69
C VAL A 41 11.56 -11.35 4.85
N SER A 42 11.54 -12.57 4.30
CA SER A 42 12.70 -13.49 4.36
C SER A 42 13.95 -12.99 3.61
N LEU A 43 13.83 -11.97 2.76
CA LEU A 43 14.97 -11.34 2.10
C LEU A 43 15.81 -10.47 3.05
N TRP A 44 15.23 -9.97 4.14
CA TRP A 44 15.93 -9.06 5.04
C TRP A 44 16.81 -9.77 6.09
N PRO A 45 17.97 -9.19 6.44
CA PRO A 45 18.54 -7.97 5.87
C PRO A 45 19.09 -8.20 4.46
N LEU A 46 18.82 -7.27 3.55
CA LEU A 46 19.37 -7.32 2.18
C LEU A 46 20.90 -7.18 2.23
N THR A 47 21.61 -8.08 1.56
CA THR A 47 23.08 -8.06 1.50
C THR A 47 23.64 -7.91 0.08
N VAL A 48 22.78 -7.94 -0.94
CA VAL A 48 23.16 -7.82 -2.34
C VAL A 48 22.91 -6.38 -2.79
N ALA A 49 23.95 -5.69 -3.26
CA ALA A 49 23.85 -4.27 -3.65
C ALA A 49 22.73 -3.98 -4.66
N LEU A 50 22.56 -4.85 -5.67
CA LEU A 50 21.47 -4.71 -6.64
C LEU A 50 20.09 -4.79 -5.98
N GLN A 51 19.91 -5.68 -5.00
CA GLN A 51 18.65 -5.79 -4.26
C GLN A 51 18.39 -4.54 -3.41
N MET A 52 19.44 -3.98 -2.79
CA MET A 52 19.34 -2.73 -2.04
C MET A 52 18.94 -1.55 -2.94
N ASP A 53 19.57 -1.43 -4.11
CA ASP A 53 19.23 -0.38 -5.09
C ASP A 53 17.80 -0.55 -5.63
N ASN A 54 17.36 -1.79 -5.84
CA ASN A 54 15.99 -2.08 -6.26
C ASN A 54 14.97 -1.78 -5.15
N ASP A 55 15.30 -2.06 -3.89
CA ASP A 55 14.44 -1.78 -2.75
C ASP A 55 14.24 -0.27 -2.54
N VAL A 56 15.31 0.53 -2.66
CA VAL A 56 15.22 1.99 -2.66
C VAL A 56 14.27 2.49 -3.75
N LYS A 57 14.45 2.02 -4.99
CA LYS A 57 13.54 2.38 -6.10
C LYS A 57 12.10 1.94 -5.87
N TYR A 58 11.89 0.78 -5.25
CA TYR A 58 10.54 0.35 -4.90
C TYR A 58 9.91 1.32 -3.88
N ALA A 59 10.65 1.74 -2.85
CA ALA A 59 10.18 2.68 -1.84
C ALA A 59 9.83 4.05 -2.45
N GLU A 60 10.69 4.60 -3.32
CA GLU A 60 10.42 5.85 -4.07
C GLU A 60 9.13 5.73 -4.90
N ASN A 61 8.98 4.63 -5.66
CA ASN A 61 7.78 4.37 -6.46
C ASN A 61 6.51 4.20 -5.61
N LEU A 62 6.63 3.60 -4.42
CA LEU A 62 5.52 3.44 -3.49
C LEU A 62 5.07 4.80 -2.94
N GLN A 63 6.01 5.66 -2.54
CA GLN A 63 5.71 7.03 -2.11
C GLN A 63 4.94 7.78 -3.20
N VAL A 64 5.45 7.80 -4.44
CA VAL A 64 4.78 8.45 -5.59
C VAL A 64 3.34 7.94 -5.78
N ARG A 65 3.11 6.63 -5.64
CA ARG A 65 1.76 6.03 -5.77
C ARG A 65 0.82 6.45 -4.64
N ILE A 66 1.33 6.51 -3.40
CA ILE A 66 0.57 6.93 -2.22
C ILE A 66 0.23 8.41 -2.31
N THR A 67 1.21 9.29 -2.55
CA THR A 67 0.99 10.74 -2.58
C THR A 67 0.14 11.17 -3.76
N ARG A 68 0.24 10.45 -4.90
CA ARG A 68 -0.74 10.56 -5.99
C ARG A 68 -2.17 10.26 -5.52
N THR A 69 -2.37 9.20 -4.75
CA THR A 69 -3.70 8.82 -4.25
C THR A 69 -4.27 9.91 -3.34
N LEU A 70 -3.43 10.46 -2.44
CA LEU A 70 -3.80 11.61 -1.61
C LEU A 70 -4.24 12.79 -2.49
N ALA A 71 -3.41 13.21 -3.45
CA ALA A 71 -3.71 14.34 -4.32
C ALA A 71 -4.99 14.13 -5.17
N GLN A 72 -5.25 12.91 -5.64
CA GLN A 72 -6.50 12.57 -6.35
C GLN A 72 -7.73 12.77 -5.47
N VAL A 73 -7.65 12.43 -4.19
CA VAL A 73 -8.76 12.63 -3.24
C VAL A 73 -8.87 14.09 -2.83
N MET A 74 -7.74 14.77 -2.62
CA MET A 74 -7.68 16.19 -2.25
C MET A 74 -8.35 17.09 -3.28
N THR A 75 -8.06 16.84 -4.55
CA THR A 75 -8.50 17.70 -5.66
C THR A 75 -9.79 17.22 -6.31
N GLY A 76 -10.09 15.92 -6.20
CA GLY A 76 -11.11 15.27 -7.00
C GLY A 76 -10.73 15.13 -8.49
N GLU A 77 -9.53 15.54 -8.90
CA GLU A 77 -9.08 15.57 -10.29
C GLU A 77 -8.34 14.30 -10.71
N ASP A 78 -8.17 14.14 -12.02
CA ASP A 78 -7.32 13.10 -12.60
C ASP A 78 -5.84 13.51 -12.51
N VAL A 79 -5.22 13.16 -11.38
CA VAL A 79 -3.76 13.25 -11.19
C VAL A 79 -3.12 12.02 -11.84
N THR A 80 -2.18 12.23 -12.77
CA THR A 80 -1.51 11.15 -13.49
C THR A 80 -0.23 10.71 -12.78
N VAL A 81 0.31 9.55 -13.13
CA VAL A 81 1.61 9.10 -12.59
C VAL A 81 2.75 10.07 -12.96
N PRO A 82 2.87 10.55 -14.22
CA PRO A 82 3.87 11.56 -14.55
C PRO A 82 3.74 12.85 -13.76
N ASP A 83 2.53 13.28 -13.37
CA ASP A 83 2.38 14.47 -12.52
C ASP A 83 3.04 14.25 -11.16
N ALA A 84 2.73 13.11 -10.53
CA ALA A 84 3.26 12.76 -9.21
C ALA A 84 4.78 12.52 -9.23
N GLU A 85 5.31 11.85 -10.27
CA GLU A 85 6.75 11.65 -10.46
C GLU A 85 7.47 13.00 -10.61
N PHE A 86 6.93 13.92 -11.41
CA PHE A 86 7.58 15.20 -11.67
C PHE A 86 7.63 16.09 -10.41
N VAL A 87 6.56 16.08 -9.61
CA VAL A 87 6.53 16.81 -8.32
C VAL A 87 7.47 16.15 -7.31
N TYR A 88 7.51 14.81 -7.24
CA TYR A 88 8.46 14.08 -6.40
C TYR A 88 9.92 14.40 -6.76
N GLU A 89 10.23 14.60 -8.04
CA GLU A 89 11.55 15.05 -8.52
C GLU A 89 11.83 16.55 -8.24
N GLY A 90 10.90 17.27 -7.61
CA GLY A 90 11.07 18.64 -7.13
C GLY A 90 10.42 19.72 -7.99
N ALA A 91 9.48 19.37 -8.88
CA ALA A 91 8.75 20.37 -9.66
C ALA A 91 7.67 21.09 -8.83
N ASP A 92 7.66 22.42 -8.92
CA ASP A 92 6.66 23.32 -8.32
C ASP A 92 5.61 23.82 -9.34
N GLU A 93 5.81 23.55 -10.63
CA GLU A 93 4.87 23.82 -11.72
C GLU A 93 4.99 22.74 -12.81
N ILE A 94 3.86 22.34 -13.41
CA ILE A 94 3.83 21.44 -14.57
C ILE A 94 3.10 22.13 -15.74
N PRO A 95 3.78 22.42 -16.87
CA PRO A 95 3.15 23.05 -18.02
C PRO A 95 1.91 22.28 -18.52
N GLY A 96 0.76 22.97 -18.55
CA GLY A 96 -0.50 22.41 -19.04
C GLY A 96 -1.29 21.60 -18.00
N ARG A 97 -0.83 21.57 -16.74
CA ARG A 97 -1.58 20.97 -15.63
C ARG A 97 -2.15 22.05 -14.70
N PRO A 98 -3.34 21.83 -14.12
CA PRO A 98 -3.87 22.67 -13.06
C PRO A 98 -2.91 22.77 -11.87
N GLN A 99 -2.68 23.99 -11.37
CA GLN A 99 -1.73 24.22 -10.26
C GLN A 99 -2.18 23.54 -8.96
N ASN A 100 -3.49 23.45 -8.70
CA ASN A 100 -4.01 22.76 -7.52
C ASN A 100 -3.65 21.27 -7.47
N ILE A 101 -3.38 20.62 -8.62
CA ILE A 101 -2.84 19.25 -8.64
C ILE A 101 -1.41 19.23 -8.13
N VAL A 102 -0.58 20.19 -8.56
CA VAL A 102 0.83 20.30 -8.14
C VAL A 102 0.91 20.64 -6.67
N ASP A 103 0.12 21.62 -6.21
CA ASP A 103 0.05 22.02 -4.80
C ASP A 103 -0.40 20.84 -3.93
N ALA A 104 -1.43 20.10 -4.35
CA ALA A 104 -1.89 18.92 -3.59
C ALA A 104 -0.85 17.78 -3.56
N LEU A 105 -0.04 17.61 -4.61
CA LEU A 105 1.05 16.63 -4.62
C LEU A 105 2.20 17.05 -3.70
N LEU A 106 2.54 18.35 -3.63
CA LEU A 106 3.54 18.87 -2.70
C LEU A 106 3.09 18.63 -1.25
N GLU A 107 1.87 19.05 -0.91
CA GLU A 107 1.29 18.82 0.43
C GLU A 107 1.17 17.32 0.77
N ALA A 108 0.88 16.46 -0.22
CA ALA A 108 0.85 15.02 -0.02
C ALA A 108 2.25 14.42 0.22
N ASN A 109 3.30 14.93 -0.43
CA ASN A 109 4.68 14.54 -0.18
C ASN A 109 5.13 14.99 1.21
N ASP A 110 4.86 16.24 1.57
CA ASP A 110 5.18 16.79 2.89
C ASP A 110 4.49 15.96 3.99
N ALA A 111 3.19 15.68 3.86
CA ALA A 111 2.46 14.85 4.82
C ALA A 111 3.01 13.40 4.91
N TYR A 112 3.48 12.82 3.80
CA TYR A 112 4.10 11.50 3.79
C TYR A 112 5.43 11.50 4.55
N GLU A 113 6.26 12.52 4.32
CA GLU A 113 7.55 12.68 4.97
C GLU A 113 7.39 12.97 6.47
N ASP A 114 6.49 13.87 6.85
CA ASP A 114 6.23 14.25 8.24
C ASP A 114 5.76 13.06 9.09
N VAL A 115 4.95 12.16 8.52
CA VAL A 115 4.47 10.96 9.24
C VAL A 115 5.54 9.88 9.39
N SER A 116 6.59 9.86 8.56
CA SER A 116 7.57 8.77 8.55
C SER A 116 8.27 8.55 9.89
N ASP A 117 8.50 9.63 10.66
CA ASP A 117 9.11 9.59 11.99
C ASP A 117 8.24 8.87 13.05
N TYR A 118 6.93 8.69 12.80
CA TYR A 118 6.04 7.90 13.67
C TYR A 118 6.58 6.48 13.86
N SER A 119 7.21 5.92 12.83
CA SER A 119 7.78 4.58 12.91
C SER A 119 8.90 4.47 13.93
N ASP A 120 9.58 5.56 14.28
CA ASP A 120 10.66 5.57 15.27
C ASP A 120 10.14 5.83 16.69
N ASP A 121 9.29 6.83 16.90
CA ASP A 121 8.94 7.32 18.24
C ASP A 121 7.47 7.12 18.66
N ALA A 122 6.61 6.65 17.76
CA ALA A 122 5.16 6.54 17.93
C ALA A 122 4.45 7.86 18.30
N ASP A 123 4.98 9.01 17.87
CA ASP A 123 4.32 10.29 18.11
C ASP A 123 3.04 10.44 17.27
N ALA A 124 1.90 10.25 17.93
CA ALA A 124 0.59 10.37 17.32
C ALA A 124 0.30 11.81 16.81
N SER A 125 1.05 12.84 17.22
CA SER A 125 0.84 14.19 16.70
C SER A 125 1.14 14.28 15.22
N LEU A 126 2.14 13.54 14.72
CA LEU A 126 2.53 13.52 13.30
C LEU A 126 1.34 13.13 12.39
N VAL A 127 0.55 12.14 12.82
CA VAL A 127 -0.66 11.72 12.08
C VAL A 127 -1.75 12.80 12.11
N THR A 128 -1.88 13.53 13.23
CA THR A 128 -2.86 14.62 13.33
C THR A 128 -2.44 15.88 12.58
N GLU A 129 -1.14 16.11 12.43
CA GLU A 129 -0.56 17.20 11.64
C GLU A 129 -0.68 16.90 10.14
N ALA A 130 -0.38 15.67 9.72
CA ALA A 130 -0.67 15.22 8.36
C ALA A 130 -2.16 15.31 8.01
N ALA A 131 -3.06 15.10 8.98
CA ALA A 131 -4.49 15.32 8.79
C ALA A 131 -4.85 16.78 8.51
N ASP A 132 -4.10 17.74 9.08
CA ASP A 132 -4.28 19.16 8.77
C ASP A 132 -3.70 19.50 7.39
N ALA A 133 -2.50 19.01 7.06
CA ALA A 133 -1.85 19.24 5.76
C ALA A 133 -2.69 18.72 4.59
N VAL A 134 -3.21 17.49 4.70
CA VAL A 134 -4.09 16.94 3.68
C VAL A 134 -5.53 17.41 3.81
N GLU A 135 -5.86 18.39 4.67
CA GLU A 135 -7.21 18.89 4.94
C GLU A 135 -8.26 17.78 5.13
N ALA A 136 -7.95 16.79 5.97
CA ALA A 136 -8.80 15.61 6.21
C ALA A 136 -10.14 15.94 6.89
N GLY A 137 -10.31 17.17 7.37
CA GLY A 137 -11.56 17.64 8.02
C GLY A 137 -11.77 17.11 9.44
N TRP A 138 -10.71 16.61 10.09
CA TRP A 138 -10.81 16.07 11.45
C TRP A 138 -11.05 17.18 12.48
N SER A 139 -12.11 17.02 13.27
CA SER A 139 -12.33 17.83 14.47
C SER A 139 -11.35 17.44 15.58
N ASP A 140 -11.19 18.27 16.61
CA ASP A 140 -10.40 17.94 17.81
C ASP A 140 -10.86 16.62 18.46
N ALA A 141 -12.16 16.32 18.37
CA ALA A 141 -12.72 15.07 18.89
C ALA A 141 -12.36 13.85 18.03
N VAL A 142 -12.21 14.01 16.71
CA VAL A 142 -11.69 12.95 15.83
C VAL A 142 -10.20 12.76 16.08
N LYS A 143 -9.41 13.84 16.14
CA LYS A 143 -7.97 13.79 16.47
C LYS A 143 -7.73 13.06 17.79
N ALA A 144 -8.45 13.41 18.86
CA ALA A 144 -8.33 12.75 20.15
C ALA A 144 -8.63 11.24 20.09
N ARG A 145 -9.61 10.82 19.29
CA ARG A 145 -9.94 9.39 19.10
C ARG A 145 -8.88 8.66 18.30
N VAL A 146 -8.37 9.26 17.24
CA VAL A 146 -7.27 8.69 16.45
C VAL A 146 -6.01 8.55 17.31
N THR A 147 -5.65 9.58 18.06
CA THR A 147 -4.52 9.53 19.02
C THR A 147 -4.69 8.41 20.04
N ASP A 148 -5.89 8.23 20.59
CA ASP A 148 -6.19 7.15 21.53
C ASP A 148 -6.02 5.76 20.90
N VAL A 149 -6.45 5.58 19.65
CA VAL A 149 -6.21 4.34 18.88
C VAL A 149 -4.71 4.11 18.67
N LEU A 150 -3.96 5.12 18.22
CA LEU A 150 -2.51 5.00 17.98
C LEU A 150 -1.73 4.63 19.25
N HIS A 151 -2.06 5.24 20.39
CA HIS A 151 -1.46 4.88 21.68
C HIS A 151 -1.81 3.45 22.11
N GLY A 152 -3.06 3.03 21.91
CA GLY A 152 -3.48 1.67 22.25
C GLY A 152 -2.87 0.60 21.34
N VAL A 153 -2.62 0.92 20.07
CA VAL A 153 -1.83 0.07 19.17
C VAL A 153 -0.40 -0.02 19.69
N ASP A 154 0.26 1.11 19.94
CA ASP A 154 1.67 1.17 20.38
C ASP A 154 1.94 0.36 21.66
N ALA A 155 1.03 0.42 22.63
CA ALA A 155 1.14 -0.30 23.89
C ALA A 155 1.17 -1.84 23.74
N ASP A 156 0.60 -2.37 22.65
CA ASP A 156 0.42 -3.81 22.40
C ASP A 156 1.04 -4.25 21.06
N VAL A 157 2.00 -3.50 20.52
CA VAL A 157 2.74 -3.85 19.29
C VAL A 157 3.56 -5.11 19.50
N GLN A 158 2.96 -6.29 19.33
CA GLN A 158 3.65 -7.58 19.31
C GLN A 158 2.90 -8.56 18.41
N GLY A 159 3.59 -9.17 17.46
CA GLY A 159 3.10 -10.30 16.69
C GLY A 159 4.25 -11.23 16.34
N ASP A 160 4.08 -12.53 16.60
CA ASP A 160 5.18 -13.50 16.51
C ASP A 160 5.49 -13.89 15.05
N ASP A 161 4.49 -13.85 14.17
CA ASP A 161 4.59 -14.21 12.76
C ASP A 161 3.98 -13.12 11.86
N VAL A 162 4.15 -13.27 10.53
CA VAL A 162 3.64 -12.28 9.56
C VAL A 162 2.11 -12.21 9.59
N ALA A 163 1.42 -13.34 9.82
CA ALA A 163 -0.04 -13.38 9.86
C ALA A 163 -0.60 -12.59 11.06
N SER A 164 -0.03 -12.77 12.24
CA SER A 164 -0.43 -12.10 13.47
C SER A 164 -0.14 -10.60 13.41
N ARG A 165 1.02 -10.21 12.87
CA ARG A 165 1.35 -8.81 12.64
C ARG A 165 0.41 -8.18 11.62
N PHE A 166 0.12 -8.88 10.51
CA PHE A 166 -0.77 -8.34 9.48
C PHE A 166 -2.20 -8.20 10.00
N ALA A 167 -2.67 -9.15 10.79
CA ALA A 167 -3.93 -9.04 11.50
C ALA A 167 -3.97 -7.83 12.45
N LEU A 168 -2.90 -7.58 13.21
CA LEU A 168 -2.78 -6.38 14.06
C LEU A 168 -2.91 -5.10 13.23
N ALA A 169 -2.20 -5.00 12.11
CA ALA A 169 -2.29 -3.85 11.21
C ALA A 169 -3.72 -3.65 10.67
N LEU A 170 -4.44 -4.73 10.33
CA LEU A 170 -5.82 -4.67 9.86
C LEU A 170 -6.80 -4.22 10.97
N VAL A 171 -6.61 -4.70 12.20
CA VAL A 171 -7.41 -4.25 13.37
C VAL A 171 -7.14 -2.77 13.65
N ALA A 172 -5.88 -2.34 13.61
CA ALA A 172 -5.50 -0.95 13.76
C ALA A 172 -6.11 -0.09 12.66
N ALA A 173 -6.03 -0.52 11.40
CA ALA A 173 -6.62 0.18 10.25
C ALA A 173 -8.14 0.34 10.41
N ASP A 174 -8.87 -0.70 10.79
CA ASP A 174 -10.32 -0.60 10.99
C ASP A 174 -10.70 0.34 12.15
N ALA A 175 -9.95 0.31 13.25
CA ALA A 175 -10.17 1.21 14.38
C ALA A 175 -9.88 2.67 14.00
N LEU A 176 -8.78 2.92 13.28
CA LEU A 176 -8.41 4.25 12.78
C LEU A 176 -9.45 4.78 11.79
N LEU A 177 -9.87 3.96 10.82
CA LEU A 177 -10.92 4.35 9.87
C LEU A 177 -12.23 4.65 10.59
N SER A 178 -12.62 3.85 11.59
CA SER A 178 -13.80 4.11 12.42
C SER A 178 -13.72 5.45 13.15
N ALA A 179 -12.56 5.79 13.71
CA ALA A 179 -12.36 7.06 14.40
C ALA A 179 -12.37 8.25 13.42
N ALA A 180 -11.61 8.13 12.34
CA ALA A 180 -11.40 9.17 11.34
C ALA A 180 -12.68 9.56 10.60
N THR A 181 -13.51 8.58 10.20
CA THR A 181 -14.71 8.83 9.39
C THR A 181 -15.98 9.00 10.21
N ALA A 182 -15.90 9.03 11.54
CA ALA A 182 -17.08 9.03 12.42
C ALA A 182 -18.00 10.26 12.27
N GLU A 183 -17.43 11.39 11.84
CA GLU A 183 -18.15 12.67 11.68
C GLU A 183 -18.34 13.04 10.20
N SER A 184 -17.98 12.16 9.27
CA SER A 184 -18.09 12.40 7.83
C SER A 184 -19.55 12.54 7.41
N ALA A 185 -19.85 13.62 6.68
CA ALA A 185 -21.22 13.94 6.24
C ALA A 185 -21.68 13.10 5.04
N ASP A 186 -20.74 12.67 4.21
CA ASP A 186 -20.95 11.91 2.98
C ASP A 186 -19.71 11.07 2.63
N GLU A 187 -19.78 10.34 1.51
CA GLU A 187 -18.72 9.45 1.03
C GLU A 187 -17.43 10.20 0.67
N ASP A 188 -17.53 11.40 0.09
CA ASP A 188 -16.36 12.21 -0.27
C ASP A 188 -15.64 12.73 0.99
N ALA A 189 -16.40 13.18 1.99
CA ALA A 189 -15.88 13.56 3.29
C ALA A 189 -15.25 12.38 4.04
N ALA A 190 -15.81 11.17 3.91
CA ALA A 190 -15.22 9.95 4.47
C ALA A 190 -13.91 9.57 3.77
N LEU A 191 -13.87 9.71 2.44
CA LEU A 191 -12.67 9.47 1.64
C LEU A 191 -11.54 10.45 2.01
N ARG A 192 -11.86 11.74 2.15
CA ARG A 192 -10.93 12.78 2.61
C ARG A 192 -10.41 12.49 4.01
N ALA A 193 -11.31 12.12 4.93
CA ALA A 193 -10.97 11.81 6.32
C ALA A 193 -10.10 10.55 6.48
N ALA A 194 -10.12 9.63 5.51
CA ALA A 194 -9.33 8.39 5.55
C ALA A 194 -7.88 8.56 5.09
N LEU A 195 -7.50 9.69 4.46
CA LEU A 195 -6.16 9.89 3.91
C LEU A 195 -5.03 9.75 4.95
N PRO A 196 -5.11 10.35 6.15
CA PRO A 196 -4.03 10.22 7.13
C PRO A 196 -3.92 8.78 7.69
N VAL A 197 -5.01 8.00 7.63
CA VAL A 197 -5.01 6.60 8.04
C VAL A 197 -4.18 5.76 7.07
N LEU A 198 -4.18 6.06 5.77
CA LEU A 198 -3.34 5.36 4.79
C LEU A 198 -1.84 5.53 5.11
N LEU A 199 -1.43 6.73 5.54
CA LEU A 199 -0.06 7.01 5.97
C LEU A 199 0.24 6.29 7.29
N ALA A 200 -0.60 6.47 8.31
CA ALA A 200 -0.40 5.88 9.63
C ALA A 200 -0.30 4.35 9.60
N VAL A 201 -1.12 3.66 8.81
CA VAL A 201 -1.07 2.19 8.69
C VAL A 201 0.27 1.72 8.11
N ASN A 202 0.87 2.47 7.18
CA ASN A 202 2.18 2.12 6.63
C ASN A 202 3.31 2.29 7.64
N GLU A 203 3.24 3.31 8.50
CA GLU A 203 4.21 3.46 9.58
C GLU A 203 3.99 2.46 10.72
N ILE A 204 2.73 2.06 10.99
CA ILE A 204 2.45 0.90 11.87
C ILE A 204 3.09 -0.36 11.28
N ASN A 205 2.97 -0.59 9.96
CA ASN A 205 3.59 -1.74 9.30
C ASN A 205 5.12 -1.71 9.46
N GLU A 206 5.76 -0.56 9.27
CA GLU A 206 7.19 -0.37 9.48
C GLU A 206 7.60 -0.78 10.92
N ARG A 207 6.88 -0.27 11.94
CA ARG A 207 7.12 -0.60 13.36
C ARG A 207 7.07 -2.09 13.67
N ILE A 208 6.21 -2.82 12.97
CA ILE A 208 6.01 -4.25 13.19
C ILE A 208 6.77 -5.11 12.18
N ALA A 209 7.70 -4.52 11.41
CA ALA A 209 8.47 -5.19 10.38
C ALA A 209 7.60 -5.96 9.38
N LEU A 210 6.49 -5.33 8.97
CA LEU A 210 5.69 -5.73 7.83
C LEU A 210 5.99 -4.86 6.63
N PRO A 211 5.93 -5.41 5.41
CA PRO A 211 6.04 -4.58 4.22
C PRO A 211 4.83 -3.66 4.10
N ARG A 212 5.09 -2.43 3.65
CA ARG A 212 4.08 -1.38 3.42
C ARG A 212 3.03 -1.83 2.39
N LEU A 213 1.86 -1.21 2.46
CA LEU A 213 0.68 -1.45 1.64
C LEU A 213 0.47 -0.31 0.64
N MET A 214 -0.24 -0.63 -0.44
CA MET A 214 -0.71 0.36 -1.40
C MET A 214 -2.20 0.15 -1.69
N LEU A 215 -2.99 1.19 -1.44
CA LEU A 215 -4.39 1.28 -1.86
C LEU A 215 -4.53 2.52 -2.73
N GLY A 216 -5.05 2.36 -3.96
CA GLY A 216 -5.41 3.50 -4.79
C GLY A 216 -6.70 4.18 -4.31
N ARG A 217 -7.05 5.31 -4.92
CA ARG A 217 -8.30 6.03 -4.61
C ARG A 217 -9.54 5.13 -4.68
N ASP A 218 -9.64 4.33 -5.74
CA ASP A 218 -10.79 3.44 -5.95
C ASP A 218 -10.82 2.29 -4.93
N ASP A 219 -9.66 1.76 -4.55
CA ASP A 219 -9.56 0.74 -3.50
C ASP A 219 -10.00 1.31 -2.15
N LEU A 220 -9.56 2.53 -1.82
CA LEU A 220 -9.92 3.21 -0.58
C LEU A 220 -11.43 3.51 -0.53
N ALA A 221 -12.01 4.04 -1.61
CA ALA A 221 -13.44 4.27 -1.71
C ALA A 221 -14.23 2.96 -1.57
N ALA A 222 -13.79 1.90 -2.23
CA ALA A 222 -14.45 0.59 -2.18
C ALA A 222 -14.29 -0.10 -0.81
N LEU A 223 -13.19 0.15 -0.08
CA LEU A 223 -13.00 -0.28 1.30
C LEU A 223 -14.01 0.42 2.22
N LEU A 224 -14.11 1.75 2.14
CA LEU A 224 -15.05 2.53 2.94
C LEU A 224 -16.51 2.12 2.70
N ALA A 225 -16.89 1.89 1.44
CA ALA A 225 -18.23 1.41 1.09
C ALA A 225 -18.54 0.06 1.73
N ARG A 226 -17.63 -0.92 1.64
CA ARG A 226 -17.81 -2.25 2.27
C ARG A 226 -17.95 -2.16 3.78
N ARG A 227 -17.18 -1.28 4.43
CA ARG A 227 -17.29 -1.05 5.87
C ARG A 227 -18.64 -0.45 6.25
N ALA A 228 -19.15 0.51 5.46
CA ALA A 228 -20.44 1.13 5.70
C ALA A 228 -21.63 0.17 5.50
N GLU A 229 -21.49 -0.83 4.62
CA GLU A 229 -22.51 -1.86 4.37
C GLU A 229 -22.52 -3.00 5.41
N ALA A 230 -21.50 -3.09 6.26
CA ALA A 230 -21.39 -4.15 7.25
C ALA A 230 -22.49 -4.09 8.32
N ALA A 231 -22.95 -5.26 8.78
CA ALA A 231 -24.07 -5.36 9.72
C ALA A 231 -23.74 -4.86 11.13
N ASP A 232 -22.47 -5.00 11.54
CA ASP A 232 -21.95 -4.61 12.84
C ASP A 232 -20.42 -4.40 12.76
N PRO A 233 -19.76 -3.87 13.82
CA PRO A 233 -18.32 -3.61 13.80
C PRO A 233 -17.45 -4.85 13.57
N ALA A 234 -17.86 -6.04 14.02
CA ALA A 234 -17.08 -7.26 13.80
C ALA A 234 -17.13 -7.67 12.32
N ALA A 235 -18.32 -7.58 11.70
CA ALA A 235 -18.47 -7.80 10.26
C ALA A 235 -17.73 -6.74 9.43
N ALA A 236 -17.61 -5.50 9.91
CA ALA A 236 -16.84 -4.45 9.24
C ALA A 236 -15.35 -4.81 9.21
N LEU A 237 -14.79 -5.25 10.33
CA LEU A 237 -13.40 -5.71 10.43
C LEU A 237 -13.12 -6.92 9.53
N ASP A 238 -14.01 -7.92 9.51
CA ASP A 238 -13.90 -9.06 8.59
C ASP A 238 -13.89 -8.59 7.13
N ALA A 239 -14.75 -7.62 6.77
CA ALA A 239 -14.77 -7.05 5.42
C ALA A 239 -13.49 -6.25 5.08
N VAL A 240 -12.90 -5.54 6.04
CA VAL A 240 -11.59 -4.89 5.88
C VAL A 240 -10.53 -5.95 5.58
N ALA A 241 -10.45 -6.99 6.41
CA ALA A 241 -9.45 -8.04 6.27
C ALA A 241 -9.58 -8.80 4.95
N GLU A 242 -10.80 -9.18 4.57
CA GLU A 242 -11.06 -9.90 3.31
C GLU A 242 -10.78 -9.06 2.06
N PHE A 243 -11.01 -7.74 2.14
CA PHE A 243 -10.75 -6.84 1.02
C PHE A 243 -9.27 -6.47 0.88
N VAL A 244 -8.61 -6.13 1.98
CA VAL A 244 -7.23 -5.62 1.98
C VAL A 244 -6.21 -6.74 1.79
N ALA A 245 -6.44 -7.93 2.35
CA ALA A 245 -5.49 -9.04 2.26
C ALA A 245 -5.05 -9.41 0.82
N PRO A 246 -5.94 -9.59 -0.17
CA PRO A 246 -5.50 -9.87 -1.54
C PRO A 246 -4.74 -8.69 -2.19
N LEU A 247 -5.05 -7.45 -1.83
CA LEU A 247 -4.31 -6.26 -2.30
C LEU A 247 -2.89 -6.24 -1.70
N ALA A 248 -2.78 -6.50 -0.40
CA ALA A 248 -1.51 -6.65 0.30
C ALA A 248 -0.64 -7.75 -0.33
N ALA A 249 -1.23 -8.92 -0.58
CA ALA A 249 -0.54 -10.03 -1.23
C ALA A 249 0.00 -9.63 -2.61
N ALA A 250 -0.80 -8.94 -3.42
CA ALA A 250 -0.38 -8.49 -4.74
C ALA A 250 0.77 -7.47 -4.66
N GLU A 251 0.70 -6.52 -3.75
CA GLU A 251 1.74 -5.51 -3.56
C GLU A 251 3.04 -6.14 -3.03
N TRP A 252 2.96 -7.01 -2.03
CA TRP A 252 4.14 -7.70 -1.49
C TRP A 252 4.79 -8.63 -2.51
N LYS A 253 3.98 -9.27 -3.37
CA LYS A 253 4.52 -10.01 -4.51
C LYS A 253 5.25 -9.09 -5.48
N LYS A 254 4.67 -7.94 -5.83
CA LYS A 254 5.31 -6.96 -6.70
C LYS A 254 6.62 -6.46 -6.10
N HIS A 255 6.65 -6.13 -4.82
CA HIS A 255 7.86 -5.71 -4.10
C HIS A 255 8.95 -6.79 -4.17
N LEU A 256 8.58 -8.06 -3.92
CA LEU A 256 9.49 -9.19 -4.04
C LEU A 256 10.07 -9.31 -5.46
N ASP A 257 9.20 -9.24 -6.48
CA ASP A 257 9.61 -9.33 -7.89
C ASP A 257 10.54 -8.17 -8.28
N ASP A 258 10.26 -6.94 -7.81
CA ASP A 258 11.07 -5.75 -8.06
C ASP A 258 12.45 -5.84 -7.39
N VAL A 259 12.51 -6.25 -6.12
CA VAL A 259 13.78 -6.42 -5.38
C VAL A 259 14.67 -7.47 -6.05
N LEU A 260 14.08 -8.58 -6.50
CA LEU A 260 14.79 -9.67 -7.16
C LEU A 260 15.08 -9.44 -8.65
N TRP A 261 14.63 -8.32 -9.22
CA TRP A 261 14.78 -8.07 -10.65
C TRP A 261 16.23 -7.79 -11.05
N ASP A 262 16.76 -8.59 -11.99
CA ASP A 262 18.08 -8.41 -12.59
C ASP A 262 17.96 -7.99 -14.08
N PRO A 263 18.35 -6.75 -14.45
CA PRO A 263 18.26 -6.26 -15.82
C PRO A 263 19.13 -7.04 -16.80
N ASP A 264 20.29 -7.52 -16.36
CA ASP A 264 21.25 -8.19 -17.22
C ASP A 264 20.85 -9.66 -17.44
N GLU A 265 20.30 -10.32 -16.41
CA GLU A 265 19.65 -11.61 -16.58
C GLU A 265 18.43 -11.51 -17.50
N ALA A 266 17.61 -10.46 -17.34
CA ALA A 266 16.46 -10.20 -18.21
C ALA A 266 16.88 -9.99 -19.67
N LYS A 267 17.91 -9.16 -19.93
CA LYS A 267 18.47 -8.97 -21.29
C LYS A 267 19.02 -10.27 -21.87
N LYS A 268 19.71 -11.07 -21.06
CA LYS A 268 20.26 -12.37 -21.49
C LYS A 268 19.14 -13.33 -21.90
N LYS A 269 18.11 -13.49 -21.06
CA LYS A 269 16.94 -14.34 -21.35
C LYS A 269 16.22 -13.88 -22.62
N ALA A 270 15.98 -12.58 -22.78
CA ALA A 270 15.34 -12.03 -23.99
C ALA A 270 16.14 -12.35 -25.26
N LYS A 271 17.47 -12.20 -25.21
CA LYS A 271 18.34 -12.55 -26.35
C LYS A 271 18.30 -14.05 -26.67
N GLU A 272 18.33 -14.91 -25.65
CA GLU A 272 18.27 -16.37 -25.84
C GLU A 272 16.91 -16.81 -26.43
N GLU A 273 15.81 -16.20 -25.99
CA GLU A 273 14.47 -16.45 -26.55
C GLU A 273 14.36 -15.99 -28.00
N ASP A 274 14.88 -14.81 -28.35
CA ASP A 274 14.91 -14.32 -29.72
C ASP A 274 15.79 -15.21 -30.63
N GLU A 275 16.94 -15.66 -30.15
CA GLU A 275 17.78 -16.62 -30.86
C GLU A 275 17.06 -17.95 -31.09
N LYS A 276 16.32 -18.45 -30.09
CA LYS A 276 15.52 -19.66 -30.21
C LYS A 276 14.39 -19.50 -31.23
N ARG A 277 13.60 -18.42 -31.14
CA ARG A 277 12.51 -18.11 -32.08
C ARG A 277 13.04 -17.95 -33.51
N ASN A 278 14.20 -17.33 -33.68
CA ASN A 278 14.84 -17.19 -34.98
C ASN A 278 15.27 -18.56 -35.52
N LYS A 279 15.92 -19.41 -34.72
CA LYS A 279 16.31 -20.77 -35.13
C LYS A 279 15.09 -21.61 -35.52
N GLU A 280 14.01 -21.57 -34.76
CA GLU A 280 12.77 -22.28 -35.06
C GLU A 280 12.12 -21.77 -36.36
N ALA A 281 12.06 -20.45 -36.55
CA ALA A 281 11.56 -19.84 -37.78
C ALA A 281 12.43 -20.18 -38.99
N LEU A 282 13.76 -20.24 -38.83
CA LEU A 282 14.67 -20.64 -39.89
C LEU A 282 14.46 -22.12 -40.26
N ALA A 283 14.40 -23.01 -39.26
CA ALA A 283 14.13 -24.43 -39.45
C ALA A 283 12.79 -24.67 -40.17
N ALA A 284 11.75 -23.93 -39.80
CA ALA A 284 10.45 -23.99 -40.48
C ALA A 284 10.53 -23.54 -41.95
N LYS A 285 11.25 -22.45 -42.25
CA LYS A 285 11.45 -21.98 -43.64
C LYS A 285 12.21 -22.98 -44.50
N PHE A 286 13.18 -23.69 -43.93
CA PHE A 286 13.99 -24.67 -44.63
C PHE A 286 13.44 -26.10 -44.60
N ALA A 287 12.34 -26.37 -43.86
CA ALA A 287 11.73 -27.69 -43.75
C ALA A 287 11.23 -28.29 -45.09
N HIS A 288 11.05 -27.45 -46.11
CA HIS A 288 10.58 -27.87 -47.44
C HIS A 288 11.73 -28.05 -48.45
N VAL A 289 12.96 -27.69 -48.09
CA VAL A 289 14.13 -27.88 -48.94
C VAL A 289 14.60 -29.33 -48.78
N LYS A 290 14.28 -30.18 -49.76
CA LYS A 290 14.94 -31.49 -49.90
C LYS A 290 16.36 -31.25 -50.40
N ASP A 291 17.34 -31.97 -49.85
CA ASP A 291 18.65 -32.07 -50.46
C ASP A 291 18.47 -32.49 -51.92
N ASP A 292 18.88 -31.60 -52.82
CA ASP A 292 18.88 -31.87 -54.26
C ASP A 292 20.15 -32.69 -54.56
N PRO A 293 20.05 -33.99 -54.89
CA PRO A 293 21.22 -34.83 -55.14
C PRO A 293 22.01 -34.40 -56.38
N GLY A 294 21.50 -33.42 -57.16
CA GLY A 294 22.16 -32.87 -58.35
C GLY A 294 22.93 -31.56 -58.13
N LYS A 295 22.98 -31.00 -56.91
CA LYS A 295 23.76 -29.77 -56.65
C LYS A 295 25.25 -30.07 -56.63
N GLU A 296 26.00 -29.47 -57.57
CA GLU A 296 27.48 -29.51 -57.56
C GLU A 296 28.02 -28.94 -56.24
N HIS A 297 28.92 -29.70 -55.62
CA HIS A 297 29.61 -29.32 -54.41
C HIS A 297 30.49 -28.11 -54.73
N VAL A 298 30.14 -26.93 -54.21
CA VAL A 298 31.01 -25.75 -54.28
C VAL A 298 32.10 -25.94 -53.24
N GLU A 299 33.34 -26.14 -53.68
CA GLU A 299 34.51 -26.09 -52.79
C GLU A 299 34.71 -24.64 -52.30
N LEU A 300 34.80 -24.48 -50.98
CA LEU A 300 35.16 -23.23 -50.31
C LEU A 300 36.68 -23.04 -50.29
#